data_AF-A0A8D8C5Y3-F1
#
_entry.id   AF-A0A8D8C5Y3-F1
#
_cell.length_a   1.000
_cell.length_b   1.000
_cell.length_c   1.000
_cell.angle_alpha   90.00
_cell.angle_beta   90.00
_cell.angle_gamma   90.00
#
_symmetry.space_group_name_H-M   'P 1'
#
loop_
_entity.id
_entity.type
_entity.pdbx_description
1 polymer ?
#
loop_
_entity_poly.entity_id
_entity_poly.type
_entity_poly.pdbx_seq_one_letter_code
_entity_poly.pdbx_strand_id
1 'polypeptide(L)'
;EFIIEHGQKHLQKLLRELAEDEKCEYQTYQDLNLEILAKEQEISLASSNGRLKKECDKLRAELFQLPWNRRHPIIDIPEHLRAFALTQIPSWIKNAIQAAWGFQRDAHYAVMNGKIVPINFKETGVLQSYMVWSDGLTQFLQLKEGLCMDPEAVSTNFISNVSFFKRYRSNVFGLTGTLGEESTQQFLRSMYGTDMVIIPPHKQVEIHNNQDSPYRCKELMPLVCPNVGMWYKKIKENALYHASSNRGVLIIWQYIFQVEHICNMLKKVYDPEKIHKYTGTDATFDKTTIDSGEIILATNI
;
A
#
# COMPACT_ATOMS: atom_id res chain seq x y z
N GLU A 1 30.18 8.52 18.31
CA GLU A 1 30.55 9.93 18.05
C GLU A 1 31.53 10.08 16.90
N PHE A 2 32.73 9.47 16.95
CA PHE A 2 33.72 9.54 15.85
C PHE A 2 33.16 9.29 14.44
N ILE A 3 32.46 8.17 14.23
CA ILE A 3 31.87 7.82 12.92
C ILE A 3 30.82 8.85 12.46
N ILE A 4 30.05 9.40 13.41
CA ILE A 4 29.00 10.37 13.11
C ILE A 4 29.64 11.70 12.69
N GLU A 5 30.61 12.20 13.47
CA GLU A 5 31.26 13.48 13.18
C GLU A 5 32.10 13.43 11.90
N HIS A 6 32.89 12.37 11.70
CA HIS A 6 33.65 12.19 10.46
C HIS A 6 32.75 11.94 9.25
N GLY A 7 31.68 11.15 9.42
CA GLY A 7 30.69 10.89 8.36
C GLY A 7 29.95 12.15 7.95
N GLN A 8 29.54 12.97 8.92
CA GLN A 8 28.91 14.27 8.67
C GLN A 8 29.85 15.21 7.93
N LYS A 9 31.10 15.37 8.40
CA LYS A 9 32.10 16.20 7.72
C LYS A 9 32.39 15.70 6.30
N HIS A 10 32.45 14.39 6.10
CA HIS A 10 32.66 13.80 4.79
C HIS A 10 31.48 14.08 3.85
N LEU A 11 30.25 13.81 4.28
CA LEU A 11 29.05 14.08 3.47
C LEU A 11 28.88 15.58 3.19
N GLN A 12 29.14 16.45 4.16
CA GLN A 12 29.14 17.90 3.93
C GLN A 12 30.18 18.32 2.87
N LYS A 13 31.35 17.69 2.86
CA LYS A 13 32.36 17.93 1.81
C LYS A 13 31.90 17.43 0.44
N LEU A 14 31.13 16.34 0.37
CA LEU A 14 30.58 15.81 -0.89
C LEU A 14 29.40 16.63 -1.42
N LEU A 15 28.68 17.34 -0.54
CA LEU A 15 27.47 18.10 -0.86
C LEU A 15 27.69 19.62 -0.94
N ARG A 16 28.94 20.06 -0.88
CA ARG A 16 29.29 21.48 -1.03
C ARG A 16 28.99 21.95 -2.45
N GLU A 17 28.94 23.27 -2.61
CA GLU A 17 28.93 23.87 -3.95
C GLU A 17 30.20 23.52 -4.72
N LEU A 18 29.99 23.20 -6.00
CA LEU A 18 31.06 23.04 -6.98
C LEU A 18 31.76 24.38 -7.18
N ALA A 19 33.08 24.38 -7.13
CA ALA A 19 33.86 25.52 -7.62
C ALA A 19 33.73 25.65 -9.14
N GLU A 20 34.07 26.81 -9.70
CA GLU A 20 33.84 27.10 -11.12
C GLU A 20 34.59 26.15 -12.08
N ASP A 21 35.78 25.70 -11.70
CA ASP A 21 36.54 24.68 -12.43
C ASP A 21 35.80 23.32 -12.43
N GLU A 22 35.22 22.93 -11.30
CA GLU A 22 34.51 21.66 -11.15
C GLU A 22 33.16 21.69 -11.87
N LYS A 23 32.48 22.85 -11.91
CA LYS A 23 31.27 23.03 -12.71
C LYS A 23 31.55 22.80 -14.20
N CYS A 24 32.66 23.35 -14.70
CA CYS A 24 33.06 23.19 -16.10
C CYS A 24 33.39 21.72 -16.42
N GLU A 25 34.17 21.06 -15.55
CA GLU A 25 34.48 19.63 -15.70
C GLU A 25 33.22 18.76 -15.61
N TYR A 26 32.28 19.10 -14.72
CA TYR A 26 31.04 18.36 -14.56
C TYR A 26 30.10 18.53 -15.75
N GLN A 27 29.99 19.74 -16.29
CA GLN A 27 29.21 20.00 -17.50
C GLN A 27 29.74 19.15 -18.66
N THR A 28 31.05 19.11 -18.83
CA THR A 28 31.70 18.28 -19.85
C THR A 28 31.38 16.79 -19.65
N TYR A 29 31.37 16.32 -18.40
CA TYR A 29 30.96 14.96 -18.08
C TYR A 29 29.48 14.70 -18.38
N GLN A 30 28.58 15.62 -18.01
CA GLN A 30 27.14 15.50 -18.26
C GLN A 30 26.82 15.47 -19.75
N ASP A 31 27.43 16.36 -20.54
CA ASP A 31 27.23 16.44 -21.98
C ASP A 31 27.62 15.12 -22.67
N LEU A 32 28.78 14.55 -22.28
CA LEU A 32 29.25 13.27 -22.81
C LEU A 32 28.36 12.10 -22.34
N ASN A 33 27.85 12.15 -21.11
CA ASN A 33 26.94 11.12 -20.59
C ASN A 33 25.57 11.15 -21.29
N LEU A 34 25.06 12.34 -21.62
CA LEU A 34 23.85 12.52 -22.45
C LEU A 34 24.06 11.97 -23.86
N GLU A 35 25.24 12.19 -24.46
CA GLU A 35 25.59 11.62 -25.77
C GLU A 35 25.61 10.08 -25.74
N ILE A 36 26.20 9.49 -24.68
CA ILE A 36 26.19 8.03 -24.47
C ILE A 36 24.75 7.50 -24.35
N LEU A 37 23.91 8.14 -23.52
CA LEU A 37 22.52 7.73 -23.34
C LEU A 37 21.72 7.80 -24.64
N ALA A 38 21.89 8.86 -25.43
CA ALA A 38 21.25 8.98 -26.74
C ALA A 38 21.69 7.85 -27.68
N LYS A 39 22.99 7.50 -27.68
CA LYS A 39 23.54 6.39 -28.47
C LYS A 39 23.06 5.02 -27.98
N GLU A 40 22.92 4.81 -26.68
CA GLU A 40 22.34 3.59 -26.11
C GLU A 40 20.88 3.40 -26.51
N GLN A 41 20.12 4.50 -26.55
CA GLN A 41 18.75 4.50 -27.03
C GLN A 41 18.67 4.17 -28.53
N GLU A 42 19.57 4.72 -29.35
CA GLU A 42 19.69 4.35 -30.78
C GLU A 42 20.04 2.85 -30.95
N ILE A 43 20.93 2.30 -30.12
CA ILE A 43 21.29 0.88 -30.13
C ILE A 43 20.09 0.00 -29.75
N SER A 44 19.32 0.39 -28.73
CA SER A 44 18.10 -0.32 -28.32
C SER A 44 17.05 -0.40 -29.42
N LEU A 45 17.01 0.58 -30.32
CA LEU A 45 16.06 0.65 -31.44
C LEU A 45 16.58 -0.07 -32.70
N ALA A 46 17.89 -0.33 -32.80
CA ALA A 46 18.52 -0.94 -33.96
C ALA A 46 18.71 -2.47 -33.80
N SER A 47 18.22 -3.26 -34.76
CA SER A 47 18.23 -4.74 -34.69
C SER A 47 19.63 -5.38 -34.78
N SER A 48 20.66 -4.66 -35.25
CA SER A 48 22.07 -5.07 -35.24
C SER A 48 22.94 -3.94 -35.79
N ASN A 49 23.80 -3.34 -34.97
CA ASN A 49 24.78 -2.35 -35.43
C ASN A 49 26.05 -2.38 -34.58
N GLY A 50 26.99 -3.27 -34.92
CA GLY A 50 28.29 -3.38 -34.25
C GLY A 50 29.14 -2.10 -34.31
N ARG A 51 28.85 -1.19 -35.25
CA ARG A 51 29.48 0.13 -35.34
C ARG A 51 29.04 1.07 -34.22
N LEU A 52 27.72 1.19 -33.99
CA LEU A 52 27.17 2.03 -32.91
C LEU A 52 27.67 1.56 -31.54
N LYS A 53 27.77 0.24 -31.34
CA LYS A 53 28.33 -0.33 -30.11
C LYS A 53 29.80 0.07 -29.89
N LYS A 54 30.63 0.00 -30.93
CA LYS A 54 32.04 0.44 -30.87
C LYS A 54 32.17 1.94 -30.61
N GLU A 55 31.32 2.77 -31.21
CA GLU A 55 31.28 4.22 -30.97
C GLU A 55 30.86 4.51 -29.52
N CYS A 56 29.83 3.82 -29.00
CA CYS A 56 29.40 3.92 -27.60
C CYS A 56 30.49 3.47 -26.61
N ASP A 57 31.19 2.37 -26.91
CA ASP A 57 32.29 1.88 -26.07
C ASP A 57 33.48 2.86 -26.07
N LYS A 58 33.73 3.54 -27.20
CA LYS A 58 34.74 4.60 -27.29
C LYS A 58 34.35 5.83 -26.45
N LEU A 59 33.10 6.29 -26.55
CA LEU A 59 32.60 7.40 -25.74
C LEU A 59 32.65 7.07 -24.24
N ARG A 60 32.34 5.83 -23.85
CA ARG A 60 32.53 5.37 -22.46
C ARG A 60 33.99 5.42 -22.04
N ALA A 61 34.92 4.98 -22.89
CA ALA A 61 36.34 5.05 -22.59
C ALA A 61 36.82 6.50 -22.42
N GLU A 62 36.32 7.43 -23.25
CA GLU A 62 36.58 8.87 -23.13
C GLU A 62 35.97 9.45 -21.84
N LEU A 63 34.74 9.06 -21.49
CA LEU A 63 34.09 9.42 -20.22
C LEU A 63 34.96 9.03 -19.04
N PHE A 64 35.47 7.79 -18.99
CA PHE A 64 36.36 7.31 -17.93
C PHE A 64 37.67 8.11 -17.79
N GLN A 65 38.15 8.73 -18.87
CA GLN A 65 39.38 9.54 -18.85
C GLN A 65 39.16 10.99 -18.42
N LEU A 66 37.91 11.46 -18.33
CA LEU A 66 37.61 12.84 -17.96
C LEU A 66 38.15 13.17 -16.55
N PRO A 67 38.65 14.41 -16.34
CA PRO A 67 39.12 14.88 -15.03
C PRO A 67 38.09 14.67 -13.92
N TRP A 68 36.80 14.81 -14.24
CA TRP A 68 35.69 14.59 -13.32
C TRP A 68 35.74 13.22 -12.62
N ASN A 69 36.08 12.16 -13.34
CA ASN A 69 36.15 10.80 -12.80
C ASN A 69 37.37 10.56 -11.89
N ARG A 70 38.33 11.49 -11.88
CA ARG A 70 39.48 11.48 -10.97
C ARG A 70 39.22 12.27 -9.68
N ARG A 71 38.14 13.06 -9.62
CA ARG A 71 37.73 13.75 -8.39
C ARG A 71 37.04 12.76 -7.44
N HIS A 72 37.10 13.03 -6.13
CA HIS A 72 36.21 12.36 -5.18
C HIS A 72 34.76 12.61 -5.64
N PRO A 73 33.86 11.61 -5.58
CA PRO A 73 32.54 11.70 -6.21
C PRO A 73 31.75 12.85 -5.58
N ILE A 74 31.61 13.97 -6.28
CA ILE A 74 30.74 15.06 -5.86
C ILE A 74 29.34 14.71 -6.34
N ILE A 75 28.40 14.66 -5.41
CA ILE A 75 27.01 14.32 -5.72
C ILE A 75 26.29 15.62 -6.01
N ASP A 76 25.87 15.81 -7.25
CA ASP A 76 25.01 16.93 -7.60
C ASP A 76 23.61 16.67 -7.06
N ILE A 77 23.22 17.45 -6.06
CA ILE A 77 21.86 17.48 -5.53
C ILE A 77 21.20 18.75 -6.08
N PRO A 78 20.02 18.65 -6.72
CA PRO A 78 19.26 19.81 -7.16
C PRO A 78 19.15 20.85 -6.04
N GLU A 79 19.32 22.12 -6.37
CA GLU A 79 19.43 23.20 -5.37
C GLU A 79 18.25 23.19 -4.37
N HIS A 80 17.04 22.95 -4.86
CA HIS A 80 15.81 22.87 -4.05
C HIS A 80 15.77 21.66 -3.09
N LEU A 81 16.54 20.60 -3.35
CA LEU A 81 16.66 19.43 -2.48
C LEU A 81 17.86 19.51 -1.53
N ARG A 82 18.80 20.44 -1.75
CA ARG A 82 20.03 20.52 -0.96
C ARG A 82 19.76 20.78 0.51
N ALA A 83 18.88 21.73 0.82
CA ALA A 83 18.49 22.02 2.20
C ALA A 83 17.88 20.78 2.87
N PHE A 84 16.99 20.08 2.19
CA PHE A 84 16.39 18.84 2.68
C PHE A 84 17.46 17.78 2.92
N ALA A 85 18.32 17.49 1.94
CA ALA A 85 19.39 16.50 2.07
C ALA A 85 20.30 16.81 3.26
N LEU A 86 20.73 18.06 3.42
CA LEU A 86 21.55 18.49 4.56
C LEU A 86 20.86 18.24 5.90
N THR A 87 19.55 18.49 6.01
CA THR A 87 18.78 18.18 7.24
C THR A 87 18.66 16.68 7.51
N GLN A 88 18.67 15.84 6.48
CA GLN A 88 18.51 14.39 6.59
C GLN A 88 19.82 13.65 6.90
N ILE A 89 20.99 14.21 6.56
CA ILE A 89 22.30 13.58 6.77
C ILE A 89 22.48 12.96 8.18
N PRO A 90 22.15 13.65 9.29
CA PRO A 90 22.31 13.04 10.61
C PRO A 90 21.45 11.78 10.80
N SER A 91 20.22 11.80 10.27
CA SER A 91 19.30 10.67 10.32
C SER A 91 19.80 9.52 9.45
N TRP A 92 20.22 9.82 8.22
CA TRP A 92 20.77 8.83 7.29
C TRP A 92 22.03 8.16 7.83
N ILE A 93 22.99 8.90 8.41
CA ILE A 93 24.18 8.31 9.02
C ILE A 93 23.78 7.39 10.17
N LYS A 94 22.88 7.85 11.05
CA LYS A 94 22.40 7.04 12.17
C LYS A 94 21.75 5.76 11.68
N ASN A 95 20.88 5.83 10.67
CA ASN A 95 20.18 4.67 10.13
C ASN A 95 21.08 3.75 9.30
N ALA A 96 22.10 4.28 8.62
CA ALA A 96 23.12 3.45 7.97
C ALA A 96 23.92 2.63 8.99
N ILE A 97 24.32 3.25 10.12
CA ILE A 97 24.99 2.58 11.24
C ILE A 97 24.05 1.52 11.86
N GLN A 98 22.79 1.86 12.08
CA GLN A 98 21.79 0.93 12.61
C GLN A 98 21.55 -0.24 11.65
N ALA A 99 21.37 0.01 10.35
CA ALA A 99 21.23 -1.04 9.34
C ALA A 99 22.45 -1.97 9.34
N ALA A 100 23.66 -1.40 9.38
CA ALA A 100 24.91 -2.17 9.37
C ALA A 100 25.06 -3.05 10.62
N TRP A 101 24.91 -2.48 11.82
CA TRP A 101 25.27 -3.16 13.08
C TRP A 101 24.12 -3.41 14.06
N GLY A 102 23.03 -2.64 14.00
CA GLY A 102 21.88 -2.75 14.91
C GLY A 102 20.80 -3.72 14.42
N PHE A 103 20.65 -3.90 13.11
CA PHE A 103 19.64 -4.76 12.51
C PHE A 103 20.25 -6.02 11.91
N GLN A 104 19.64 -7.16 12.25
CA GLN A 104 20.06 -8.48 11.79
C GLN A 104 18.91 -9.16 11.04
N ARG A 105 19.26 -9.73 9.88
CA ARG A 105 18.38 -10.57 9.07
C ARG A 105 17.87 -11.76 9.88
N ASP A 106 16.62 -12.14 9.64
CA ASP A 106 15.87 -13.22 10.29
C ASP A 106 15.62 -13.03 11.80
N ALA A 107 16.07 -11.91 12.37
CA ALA A 107 15.73 -11.48 13.73
C ALA A 107 14.87 -10.22 13.72
N HIS A 108 15.28 -9.18 13.00
CA HIS A 108 14.61 -7.88 12.97
C HIS A 108 13.84 -7.64 11.67
N TYR A 109 14.32 -8.22 10.56
CA TYR A 109 13.70 -8.14 9.24
C TYR A 109 13.97 -9.43 8.46
N ALA A 110 13.12 -9.73 7.48
CA ALA A 110 13.32 -10.80 6.51
C ALA A 110 13.53 -10.21 5.10
N VAL A 111 14.12 -11.00 4.21
CA VAL A 111 14.20 -10.69 2.78
C VAL A 111 13.22 -11.59 2.04
N MET A 112 12.19 -11.00 1.43
CA MET A 112 11.16 -11.72 0.69
C MET A 112 10.93 -11.06 -0.67
N ASN A 113 10.97 -11.84 -1.75
CA ASN A 113 10.76 -11.35 -3.12
C ASN A 113 11.64 -10.13 -3.46
N GLY A 114 12.88 -10.11 -2.98
CA GLY A 114 13.81 -9.00 -3.17
C GLY A 114 13.51 -7.75 -2.35
N LYS A 115 12.61 -7.82 -1.35
CA LYS A 115 12.23 -6.71 -0.48
C LYS A 115 12.54 -6.98 0.99
N ILE A 116 12.86 -5.92 1.72
CA ILE A 116 12.99 -5.94 3.18
C ILE A 116 11.60 -5.93 3.81
N VAL A 117 11.31 -6.90 4.65
CA VAL A 117 10.05 -7.01 5.40
C VAL A 117 10.34 -6.94 6.89
N PRO A 118 9.87 -5.91 7.62
CA PRO A 118 10.01 -5.82 9.07
C PRO A 118 9.39 -7.03 9.79
N ILE A 119 10.05 -7.50 10.85
CA ILE A 119 9.51 -8.49 11.77
C ILE A 119 9.13 -7.77 13.06
N ASN A 120 7.92 -8.01 13.59
CA ASN A 120 7.57 -7.53 14.93
C ASN A 120 8.25 -8.40 16.01
N PHE A 121 9.58 -8.27 16.11
CA PHE A 121 10.44 -9.14 16.90
C PHE A 121 10.26 -9.01 18.41
N LYS A 122 9.70 -7.89 18.89
CA LYS A 122 9.48 -7.65 20.33
C LYS A 122 8.22 -8.33 20.86
N GLU A 123 7.25 -8.65 20.01
CA GLU A 123 5.92 -9.08 20.46
C GLU A 123 5.50 -10.40 19.84
N THR A 124 5.46 -10.49 18.51
CA THR A 124 4.71 -11.55 17.82
C THR A 124 5.52 -12.34 16.79
N GLY A 125 6.66 -11.81 16.34
CA GLY A 125 7.45 -12.38 15.24
C GLY A 125 6.74 -12.32 13.88
N VAL A 126 5.60 -11.62 13.78
CA VAL A 126 4.84 -11.51 12.53
C VAL A 126 5.54 -10.59 11.54
N LEU A 127 5.55 -11.01 10.27
CA LEU A 127 6.05 -10.23 9.14
C LEU A 127 5.08 -9.09 8.79
N GLN A 128 5.59 -7.86 8.75
CA GLN A 128 4.81 -6.66 8.43
C GLN A 128 5.05 -6.25 6.97
N SER A 129 4.50 -7.02 6.03
CA SER A 129 4.75 -6.89 4.58
C SER A 129 4.37 -5.54 3.97
N TYR A 130 3.50 -4.77 4.63
CA TYR A 130 3.04 -3.45 4.17
C TYR A 130 3.74 -2.29 4.86
N MET A 131 4.66 -2.56 5.78
CA MET A 131 5.38 -1.53 6.53
C MET A 131 6.73 -1.25 5.88
N VAL A 132 7.04 0.03 5.72
CA VAL A 132 8.34 0.53 5.28
C VAL A 132 8.90 1.40 6.39
N TRP A 133 10.18 1.24 6.73
CA TRP A 133 10.84 2.09 7.70
C TRP A 133 11.31 3.39 7.03
N SER A 134 11.07 4.52 7.71
CA SER A 134 11.39 5.86 7.23
C SER A 134 12.87 6.20 7.34
N ASP A 135 13.23 7.40 6.87
CA ASP A 135 14.53 8.04 7.06
C ASP A 135 15.69 7.22 6.46
N GLY A 136 15.43 6.61 5.31
CA GLY A 136 16.38 5.79 4.57
C GLY A 136 16.69 4.41 5.18
N LEU A 137 16.10 4.01 6.32
CA LEU A 137 16.49 2.75 6.98
C LEU A 137 16.25 1.53 6.10
N THR A 138 15.10 1.46 5.41
CA THR A 138 14.82 0.38 4.47
C THR A 138 15.83 0.36 3.32
N GLN A 139 16.22 1.52 2.79
CA GLN A 139 17.21 1.64 1.71
C GLN A 139 18.59 1.17 2.17
N PHE A 140 19.03 1.52 3.38
CA PHE A 140 20.30 1.04 3.92
C PHE A 140 20.30 -0.48 4.18
N LEU A 141 19.16 -1.06 4.54
CA LEU A 141 19.02 -2.51 4.64
C LEU A 141 19.00 -3.20 3.27
N GLN A 142 18.37 -2.59 2.27
CA GLN A 142 18.45 -3.05 0.88
C GLN A 142 19.91 -3.04 0.39
N LEU A 143 20.64 -1.95 0.64
CA LEU A 143 22.08 -1.85 0.34
C LEU A 143 22.90 -2.93 1.05
N LYS A 144 22.66 -3.15 2.35
CA LYS A 144 23.33 -4.18 3.13
C LYS A 144 23.15 -5.58 2.55
N GLU A 145 21.95 -5.88 2.04
CA GLU A 145 21.60 -7.20 1.47
C GLU A 145 21.87 -7.29 -0.04
N GLY A 146 22.42 -6.23 -0.66
CA GLY A 146 22.70 -6.19 -2.10
C GLY A 146 21.44 -6.19 -2.98
N LEU A 147 20.32 -5.69 -2.46
CA LEU A 147 19.04 -5.60 -3.15
C LEU A 147 18.95 -4.32 -3.99
N CYS A 148 18.03 -4.32 -4.97
CA CYS A 148 17.67 -3.09 -5.68
C CYS A 148 17.06 -2.09 -4.68
N MET A 149 17.54 -0.85 -4.72
CA MET A 149 17.02 0.20 -3.84
C MET A 149 15.70 0.75 -4.38
N ASP A 150 14.70 0.83 -3.51
CA ASP A 150 13.47 1.55 -3.79
C ASP A 150 13.65 3.04 -3.42
N PRO A 151 13.06 3.97 -4.19
CA PRO A 151 13.08 5.39 -3.84
C PRO A 151 12.42 5.62 -2.48
N GLU A 152 12.98 6.51 -1.67
CA GLU A 152 12.40 6.86 -0.38
C GLU A 152 11.08 7.60 -0.58
N ALA A 153 9.99 7.05 -0.04
CA ALA A 153 8.69 7.70 -0.04
C ALA A 153 8.64 8.75 1.06
N VAL A 154 8.88 10.01 0.71
CA VAL A 154 8.78 11.14 1.64
C VAL A 154 7.35 11.68 1.61
N SER A 155 6.61 11.54 2.72
CA SER A 155 5.31 12.20 2.86
C SER A 155 5.51 13.68 3.15
N THR A 156 5.28 14.53 2.15
CA THR A 156 5.41 15.99 2.30
C THR A 156 4.24 16.60 3.06
N ASN A 157 3.05 16.00 2.91
CA ASN A 157 1.82 16.51 3.49
C ASN A 157 0.95 15.34 3.96
N PHE A 158 0.46 15.46 5.19
CA PHE A 158 -0.50 14.54 5.77
C PHE A 158 -1.59 15.33 6.49
N ILE A 159 -2.85 14.99 6.24
CA ILE A 159 -3.98 15.47 7.02
C ILE A 159 -4.89 14.28 7.32
N SER A 160 -5.21 14.07 8.59
CA SER A 160 -6.19 13.04 8.97
C SER A 160 -7.59 13.44 8.53
N ASN A 161 -8.49 12.47 8.33
CA ASN A 161 -9.89 12.76 8.02
C ASN A 161 -10.53 13.68 9.06
N VAL A 162 -10.21 13.48 10.35
CA VAL A 162 -10.70 14.34 11.43
C VAL A 162 -10.26 15.79 11.24
N SER A 163 -8.97 16.01 11.02
CA SER A 163 -8.44 17.35 10.81
C SER A 163 -8.97 17.97 9.51
N PHE A 164 -9.14 17.18 8.45
CA PHE A 164 -9.70 17.62 7.18
C PHE A 164 -11.13 18.12 7.35
N PHE A 165 -12.02 17.33 7.96
CA PHE A 165 -13.42 17.71 8.16
C PHE A 165 -13.60 18.86 9.16
N LYS A 166 -12.74 18.97 10.19
CA LYS A 166 -12.76 20.11 11.12
C LYS A 166 -12.58 21.47 10.42
N ARG A 167 -11.93 21.52 9.25
CA ARG A 167 -11.77 22.76 8.48
C ARG A 167 -13.10 23.34 7.97
N TYR A 168 -14.12 22.49 7.81
CA TYR A 168 -15.46 22.90 7.39
C TYR A 168 -16.29 23.48 8.54
N ARG A 169 -15.75 23.48 9.77
CA ARG A 169 -16.40 24.00 10.99
C ARG A 169 -17.81 23.40 11.13
N SER A 170 -18.84 24.23 11.07
CA SER A 170 -20.25 23.84 11.22
C SER A 170 -20.90 23.32 9.93
N ASN A 171 -20.15 23.25 8.82
CA ASN A 171 -20.67 22.82 7.52
C ASN A 171 -20.35 21.35 7.24
N VAL A 172 -20.55 20.48 8.23
CA VAL A 172 -20.38 19.03 8.09
C VAL A 172 -21.76 18.40 8.16
N PHE A 173 -22.24 17.91 7.02
CA PHE A 173 -23.51 17.20 6.90
C PHE A 173 -23.26 15.84 6.24
N GLY A 174 -24.01 14.83 6.64
CA GLY A 174 -23.84 13.49 6.11
C GLY A 174 -25.13 12.69 6.23
N LEU A 175 -25.27 11.71 5.34
CA LEU A 175 -26.34 10.73 5.38
C LEU A 175 -25.69 9.37 5.57
N THR A 176 -26.28 8.56 6.44
CA THR A 176 -25.85 7.19 6.67
C THR A 176 -27.08 6.31 6.84
N GLY A 177 -26.99 5.08 6.33
CA GLY A 177 -28.02 4.06 6.56
C GLY A 177 -28.00 3.51 7.99
N THR A 178 -26.90 3.70 8.72
CA THR A 178 -26.71 3.23 10.09
C THR A 178 -26.18 4.36 10.97
N LEU A 179 -26.79 4.58 12.14
CA LEU A 179 -26.23 5.51 13.13
C LEU A 179 -25.00 4.93 13.85
N GLY A 180 -24.74 3.63 13.68
CA GLY A 180 -23.66 2.92 14.36
C GLY A 180 -23.90 2.79 15.86
N GLU A 181 -22.90 2.26 16.56
CA GLU A 181 -22.89 2.20 18.01
C GLU A 181 -22.81 3.58 18.66
N GLU A 182 -23.23 3.67 19.92
CA GLU A 182 -23.18 4.91 20.72
C GLU A 182 -21.78 5.55 20.73
N SER A 183 -20.72 4.72 20.74
CA SER A 183 -19.33 5.15 20.65
C SER A 183 -19.04 5.98 19.39
N THR A 184 -19.55 5.54 18.24
CA THR A 184 -19.39 6.22 16.95
C THR A 184 -20.18 7.52 16.92
N GLN A 185 -21.42 7.48 17.43
CA GLN A 185 -22.30 8.64 17.55
C GLN A 185 -21.67 9.75 18.42
N GLN A 186 -21.12 9.37 19.57
CA GLN A 186 -20.46 10.28 20.49
C GLN A 186 -19.16 10.85 19.89
N PHE A 187 -18.42 10.04 19.14
CA PHE A 187 -17.25 10.50 18.40
C PHE A 187 -17.60 11.59 17.40
N LEU A 188 -18.64 11.39 16.57
CA LEU A 188 -19.08 12.39 15.59
C LEU A 188 -19.54 13.70 16.26
N ARG A 189 -20.34 13.61 17.32
CA ARG A 189 -20.77 14.78 18.10
C ARG A 189 -19.60 15.54 18.71
N SER A 190 -18.68 14.84 19.37
CA SER A 190 -17.55 15.48 20.06
C SER A 190 -16.50 16.07 19.11
N MET A 191 -16.26 15.44 17.95
CA MET A 191 -15.24 15.89 17.02
C MET A 191 -15.74 16.91 15.99
N TYR A 192 -16.99 16.79 15.56
CA TYR A 192 -17.56 17.59 14.47
C TYR A 192 -18.78 18.43 14.88
N GLY A 193 -19.31 18.28 16.09
CA GLY A 193 -20.50 19.03 16.54
C GLY A 193 -21.76 18.68 15.74
N THR A 194 -21.83 17.48 15.17
CA THR A 194 -22.94 17.06 14.31
C THR A 194 -24.05 16.40 15.12
N ASP A 195 -25.26 16.95 15.06
CA ASP A 195 -26.46 16.29 15.55
C ASP A 195 -26.93 15.20 14.57
N MET A 196 -27.68 14.24 15.11
CA MET A 196 -28.19 13.10 14.34
C MET A 196 -29.70 13.02 14.51
N VAL A 197 -30.39 12.82 13.40
CA VAL A 197 -31.85 12.66 13.34
C VAL A 197 -32.16 11.42 12.52
N ILE A 198 -33.03 10.55 13.04
CA ILE A 198 -33.53 9.38 12.30
C ILE A 198 -34.66 9.83 11.39
N ILE A 199 -34.46 9.71 10.07
CA ILE A 199 -35.51 9.97 9.09
C ILE A 199 -36.36 8.70 8.93
N PRO A 200 -37.69 8.77 9.11
CA PRO A 200 -38.56 7.61 8.92
C PRO A 200 -38.55 7.14 7.46
N PRO A 201 -38.69 5.83 7.20
CA PRO A 201 -38.72 5.30 5.86
C PRO A 201 -39.97 5.75 5.11
N HIS A 202 -39.88 5.82 3.78
CA HIS A 202 -41.03 6.13 2.95
C HIS A 202 -42.15 5.07 3.07
N LYS A 203 -41.81 3.79 3.27
CA LYS A 203 -42.76 2.69 3.51
C LYS A 203 -42.48 2.04 4.85
N GLN A 204 -43.52 1.91 5.69
CA GLN A 204 -43.44 1.14 6.92
C GLN A 204 -43.45 -0.36 6.59
N VAL A 205 -42.50 -1.10 7.16
CA VAL A 205 -42.43 -2.56 7.03
C VAL A 205 -42.93 -3.13 8.36
N GLU A 206 -44.17 -3.57 8.41
CA GLU A 206 -44.68 -4.32 9.56
C GLU A 206 -44.17 -5.76 9.47
N ILE A 207 -43.31 -6.15 10.42
CA ILE A 207 -42.83 -7.54 10.52
C ILE A 207 -43.43 -8.14 11.78
N HIS A 208 -44.40 -9.03 11.59
CA HIS A 208 -44.99 -9.78 12.68
C HIS A 208 -43.90 -10.59 13.41
N ASN A 209 -43.94 -10.59 14.75
CA ASN A 209 -43.00 -11.29 15.63
C ASN A 209 -41.55 -10.79 15.56
N ASN A 210 -41.35 -9.48 15.40
CA ASN A 210 -40.02 -8.84 15.37
C ASN A 210 -39.90 -7.67 16.37
N GLN A 211 -40.64 -7.72 17.48
CA GLN A 211 -40.72 -6.61 18.46
C GLN A 211 -39.39 -6.35 19.18
N ASP A 212 -38.54 -7.37 19.27
CA ASP A 212 -37.27 -7.32 20.01
C ASP A 212 -36.03 -7.07 19.13
N SER A 213 -36.18 -7.05 17.79
CA SER A 213 -35.04 -6.78 16.91
C SER A 213 -34.94 -5.29 16.58
N PRO A 214 -33.75 -4.66 16.73
CA PRO A 214 -33.51 -3.30 16.26
C PRO A 214 -33.53 -3.21 14.72
N TYR A 215 -33.48 -4.35 14.03
CA TYR A 215 -33.48 -4.43 12.58
C TYR A 215 -34.90 -4.61 12.05
N ARG A 216 -35.18 -3.99 10.89
CA ARG A 216 -36.42 -4.19 10.13
C ARG A 216 -36.36 -5.48 9.30
N CYS A 217 -35.89 -6.57 9.88
CA CYS A 217 -35.91 -7.91 9.31
C CYS A 217 -36.10 -8.95 10.43
N LYS A 218 -36.63 -10.13 10.09
CA LYS A 218 -36.71 -11.24 11.04
C LYS A 218 -35.30 -11.73 11.35
N GLU A 219 -34.87 -11.55 12.59
CA GLU A 219 -33.60 -12.05 13.08
C GLU A 219 -33.74 -13.51 13.55
N LEU A 220 -32.75 -14.34 13.20
CA LEU A 220 -32.68 -15.74 13.65
C LEU A 220 -31.56 -15.89 14.67
N MET A 221 -31.71 -16.84 15.58
CA MET A 221 -30.66 -17.10 16.57
C MET A 221 -29.35 -17.53 15.90
N PRO A 222 -28.18 -17.06 16.37
CA PRO A 222 -26.89 -17.48 15.86
C PRO A 222 -26.70 -19.00 15.96
N LEU A 223 -26.24 -19.62 14.87
CA LEU A 223 -25.94 -21.04 14.85
C LEU A 223 -24.49 -21.29 15.25
N VAL A 224 -24.27 -21.86 16.43
CA VAL A 224 -22.93 -22.27 16.89
C VAL A 224 -22.59 -23.65 16.33
N CYS A 225 -21.47 -23.76 15.63
CA CYS A 225 -20.99 -25.01 15.04
C CYS A 225 -19.70 -25.48 15.76
N PRO A 226 -19.49 -26.79 15.94
CA PRO A 226 -18.34 -27.32 16.68
C PRO A 226 -17.02 -27.24 15.91
N ASN A 227 -17.07 -27.13 14.57
CA ASN A 227 -15.88 -26.97 13.74
C ASN A 227 -16.21 -26.20 12.44
N VAL A 228 -15.16 -25.71 11.80
CA VAL A 228 -15.23 -24.89 10.57
C VAL A 228 -15.86 -25.67 9.40
N GLY A 229 -15.59 -26.98 9.28
CA GLY A 229 -16.18 -27.82 8.23
C GLY A 229 -17.70 -27.93 8.33
N MET A 230 -18.22 -28.14 9.54
CA MET A 230 -19.66 -28.14 9.83
C MET A 230 -20.27 -26.77 9.60
N TRP A 231 -19.55 -25.70 9.95
CA TRP A 231 -19.99 -24.33 9.73
C TRP A 231 -20.19 -24.02 8.23
N TYR A 232 -19.21 -24.32 7.38
CA TYR A 232 -19.36 -24.20 5.91
C TYR A 232 -20.50 -25.06 5.37
N LYS A 233 -20.62 -26.30 5.86
CA LYS A 233 -21.72 -27.20 5.46
C LYS A 233 -23.08 -26.60 5.79
N LYS A 234 -23.25 -26.03 7.00
CA LYS A 234 -24.51 -25.42 7.43
C LYS A 234 -24.84 -24.15 6.68
N ILE A 235 -23.86 -23.30 6.38
CA ILE A 235 -24.08 -22.11 5.54
C ILE A 235 -24.53 -22.54 4.14
N LYS A 236 -23.84 -23.53 3.54
CA LYS A 236 -24.20 -24.08 2.23
C LYS A 236 -25.62 -24.64 2.22
N GLU A 237 -25.98 -25.47 3.19
CA GLU A 237 -27.31 -26.08 3.30
C GLU A 237 -28.41 -25.01 3.39
N ASN A 238 -28.24 -23.99 4.23
CA ASN A 238 -29.21 -22.90 4.38
C ASN A 238 -29.31 -22.04 3.11
N ALA A 239 -28.18 -21.71 2.49
CA ALA A 239 -28.16 -20.93 1.26
C ALA A 239 -28.89 -21.66 0.13
N LEU A 240 -28.62 -22.96 -0.05
CA LEU A 240 -29.29 -23.77 -1.07
C LEU A 240 -30.79 -23.93 -0.79
N TYR A 241 -31.18 -24.11 0.47
CA TYR A 241 -32.59 -24.22 0.85
C TYR A 241 -33.39 -22.97 0.45
N HIS A 242 -32.86 -21.78 0.73
CA HIS A 242 -33.51 -20.53 0.38
C HIS A 242 -33.44 -20.21 -1.12
N ALA A 243 -32.29 -20.44 -1.76
CA ALA A 243 -32.12 -20.23 -3.19
C ALA A 243 -33.05 -21.13 -4.02
N SER A 244 -33.17 -22.41 -3.65
CA SER A 244 -34.09 -23.37 -4.30
C SER A 244 -35.57 -23.03 -4.05
N SER A 245 -35.85 -22.24 -3.01
CA SER A 245 -37.19 -21.69 -2.73
C SER A 245 -37.42 -20.35 -3.45
N ASN A 246 -36.65 -20.05 -4.49
CA ASN A 246 -36.70 -18.81 -5.29
C ASN A 246 -36.43 -17.52 -4.50
N ARG A 247 -35.75 -17.60 -3.34
CA ARG A 247 -35.34 -16.42 -2.57
C ARG A 247 -33.89 -16.06 -2.89
N GLY A 248 -33.64 -14.76 -3.12
CA GLY A 248 -32.27 -14.25 -3.20
C GLY A 248 -31.55 -14.43 -1.85
N VAL A 249 -30.29 -14.81 -1.91
CA VAL A 249 -29.45 -15.06 -0.72
C VAL A 249 -28.21 -14.19 -0.80
N LEU A 250 -27.95 -13.39 0.23
CA LEU A 250 -26.69 -12.67 0.40
C LEU A 250 -25.89 -13.31 1.54
N ILE A 251 -24.64 -13.67 1.27
CA ILE A 251 -23.72 -14.19 2.28
C ILE A 251 -22.53 -13.25 2.37
N ILE A 252 -22.32 -12.64 3.53
CA ILE A 252 -21.23 -11.71 3.80
C ILE A 252 -20.16 -12.44 4.60
N TRP A 253 -18.91 -12.33 4.16
CA TRP A 253 -17.74 -12.95 4.78
C TRP A 253 -16.67 -11.93 5.15
N GLN A 254 -15.84 -12.27 6.12
CA GLN A 254 -14.73 -11.41 6.51
C GLN A 254 -13.58 -11.45 5.49
N TYR A 255 -13.29 -12.61 4.89
CA TYR A 255 -12.12 -12.80 4.03
C TYR A 255 -12.45 -13.37 2.65
N ILE A 256 -11.70 -12.93 1.63
CA ILE A 256 -11.88 -13.35 0.22
C ILE A 256 -11.71 -14.87 0.06
N PHE A 257 -10.73 -15.49 0.74
CA PHE A 257 -10.50 -16.93 0.60
C PHE A 257 -11.71 -17.78 1.06
N GLN A 258 -12.51 -17.27 2.01
CA GLN A 258 -13.71 -17.96 2.50
C GLN A 258 -14.83 -17.88 1.45
N VAL A 259 -14.95 -16.73 0.78
CA VAL A 259 -15.85 -16.55 -0.36
C VAL A 259 -15.49 -17.49 -1.50
N GLU A 260 -14.19 -17.62 -1.84
CA GLU A 260 -13.76 -18.57 -2.87
C GLU A 260 -14.07 -20.02 -2.47
N HIS A 261 -13.83 -20.37 -1.21
CA HIS A 261 -14.10 -21.72 -0.72
C HIS A 261 -15.60 -22.08 -0.83
N ILE A 262 -16.49 -21.23 -0.31
CA ILE A 262 -17.94 -21.48 -0.36
C ILE A 262 -18.48 -21.40 -1.79
N CYS A 263 -17.96 -20.50 -2.62
CA CYS A 263 -18.32 -20.39 -4.03
C CYS A 263 -18.03 -21.70 -4.78
N ASN A 264 -16.82 -22.26 -4.60
CA ASN A 264 -16.44 -23.54 -5.19
C ASN A 264 -17.29 -24.71 -4.67
N MET A 265 -17.76 -24.65 -3.42
CA MET A 265 -18.68 -25.66 -2.88
C MET A 265 -20.10 -25.53 -3.46
N LEU A 266 -20.58 -24.31 -3.70
CA LEU A 266 -21.92 -24.04 -4.22
C LEU A 266 -22.01 -24.35 -5.72
N LYS A 267 -21.02 -23.93 -6.53
CA LYS A 267 -20.98 -24.17 -7.99
C LYS A 267 -20.98 -25.65 -8.37
N LYS A 268 -20.62 -26.55 -7.44
CA LYS A 268 -20.69 -28.01 -7.65
C LYS A 268 -22.10 -28.57 -7.56
N VAL A 269 -23.03 -27.86 -6.92
CA VAL A 269 -24.35 -28.38 -6.52
C VAL A 269 -25.51 -27.49 -6.99
N TYR A 270 -25.21 -26.25 -7.40
CA TYR A 270 -26.20 -25.27 -7.85
C TYR A 270 -25.75 -24.59 -9.13
N ASP A 271 -26.70 -23.95 -9.81
CA ASP A 271 -26.48 -23.27 -11.09
C ASP A 271 -25.37 -22.19 -10.97
N PRO A 272 -24.23 -22.36 -11.67
CA PRO A 272 -23.14 -21.41 -11.61
C PRO A 272 -23.50 -20.01 -12.11
N GLU A 273 -24.48 -19.86 -13.00
CA GLU A 273 -24.90 -18.56 -13.54
C GLU A 273 -25.68 -17.73 -12.50
N LYS A 274 -26.23 -18.39 -11.48
CA LYS A 274 -26.96 -17.77 -10.37
C LYS A 274 -26.09 -17.48 -9.16
N ILE A 275 -24.78 -17.76 -9.22
CA ILE A 275 -23.85 -17.53 -8.11
C ILE A 275 -22.92 -16.38 -8.48
N HIS A 276 -23.04 -15.28 -7.74
CA HIS A 276 -22.31 -14.05 -8.01
C HIS A 276 -21.35 -13.72 -6.87
N LYS A 277 -20.17 -13.21 -7.21
CA LYS A 277 -19.19 -12.71 -6.23
C LYS A 277 -19.15 -11.19 -6.24
N TYR A 278 -19.04 -10.62 -5.05
CA TYR A 278 -18.80 -9.20 -4.83
C TYR A 278 -17.60 -9.03 -3.90
N THR A 279 -16.40 -9.22 -4.46
CA THR A 279 -15.14 -9.20 -3.73
C THR A 279 -14.12 -8.32 -4.46
N GLY A 280 -13.88 -7.11 -3.96
CA GLY A 280 -12.83 -6.20 -4.45
C GLY A 280 -12.81 -6.06 -5.98
N THR A 281 -11.69 -6.42 -6.60
CA THR A 281 -11.41 -6.26 -8.03
C THR A 281 -12.11 -7.27 -8.95
N ASP A 282 -12.59 -8.40 -8.42
CA ASP A 282 -13.20 -9.49 -9.21
C ASP A 282 -14.72 -9.58 -8.99
N ALA A 283 -15.38 -8.42 -8.87
CA ALA A 283 -16.83 -8.36 -8.72
C ALA A 283 -17.50 -8.82 -10.03
N THR A 284 -18.28 -9.90 -9.96
CA THR A 284 -19.09 -10.40 -11.10
C THR A 284 -20.54 -9.96 -11.00
N PHE A 285 -20.91 -9.29 -9.90
CA PHE A 285 -22.24 -8.76 -9.67
C PHE A 285 -22.29 -7.26 -10.02
N ASP A 286 -22.75 -6.94 -11.24
CA ASP A 286 -22.95 -5.57 -11.73
C ASP A 286 -24.43 -5.29 -12.05
N LYS A 287 -25.34 -6.06 -11.43
CA LYS A 287 -26.78 -5.92 -11.66
C LYS A 287 -27.40 -4.97 -10.63
N THR A 288 -28.33 -4.13 -11.09
CA THR A 288 -29.18 -3.30 -10.23
C THR A 288 -30.37 -4.07 -9.64
N THR A 289 -30.62 -5.29 -10.13
CA THR A 289 -31.73 -6.17 -9.72
C THR A 289 -31.22 -7.57 -9.39
N ILE A 290 -31.89 -8.24 -8.45
CA ILE A 290 -31.60 -9.61 -8.04
C ILE A 290 -32.68 -10.53 -8.62
N ASP A 291 -32.26 -11.55 -9.35
CA ASP A 291 -33.16 -12.55 -9.92
C ASP A 291 -33.50 -13.65 -8.89
N SER A 292 -34.62 -14.35 -9.12
CA SER A 292 -35.11 -15.37 -8.18
C SER A 292 -34.11 -16.53 -8.02
N GLY A 293 -33.73 -16.78 -6.77
CA GLY A 293 -32.81 -17.86 -6.41
C GLY A 293 -31.34 -17.55 -6.71
N GLU A 294 -30.96 -16.29 -6.93
CA GLU A 294 -29.55 -15.89 -7.00
C GLU A 294 -28.89 -15.90 -5.62
N ILE A 295 -27.63 -16.34 -5.58
CA ILE A 295 -26.78 -16.34 -4.39
C ILE A 295 -25.63 -15.36 -4.61
N ILE A 296 -25.56 -14.33 -3.77
CA ILE A 296 -24.53 -13.29 -3.79
C ILE A 296 -23.57 -13.56 -2.64
N LEU A 297 -22.28 -13.68 -2.96
CA LEU A 297 -21.21 -13.89 -2.01
C LEU A 297 -20.35 -12.63 -1.94
N ALA A 298 -20.41 -11.91 -0.82
CA ALA A 298 -19.69 -10.67 -0.62
C ALA A 298 -18.64 -10.82 0.48
N THR A 299 -17.53 -10.10 0.38
CA THR A 299 -16.74 -9.75 1.56
C THR A 299 -17.32 -8.50 2.23
N ASN A 300 -16.91 -8.20 3.48
CA ASN A 300 -17.26 -6.95 4.14
C ASN A 300 -17.18 -5.77 3.15
N ILE A 301 -18.32 -5.07 3.02
CA ILE A 301 -18.53 -3.90 2.15
C ILE A 301 -18.05 -2.65 2.88
#